data_AF-A0A2U1ZX28-F1
#
_entry.id   AF-A0A2U1ZX28-F1
#
_cell.length_a   1.000
_cell.length_b   1.000
_cell.length_c   1.000
_cell.angle_alpha   90.00
_cell.angle_beta   90.00
_cell.angle_gamma   90.00
#
_symmetry.space_group_name_H-M   'P 1'
#
loop_
_entity.id
_entity.type
_entity.pdbx_description
1 polymer ?
#
loop_
_entity_poly.entity_id
_entity_poly.type
_entity_poly.pdbx_seq_one_letter_code
_entity_poly.pdbx_strand_id
1 'polypeptide(L)'
;MTDPNGTTQHWTEGFPHLTERAAALLRIDPADVARHSQVVPGAFHVWTPGRGGPHAILGFDGTALVRESTFTQAQLHAAYTAGQRNDEAVAREPIMHAGSAVAILTDVLGGRERRTISAVGPTEDELAALGHGPFALTTPDEIATRLRGRGEGSWTIVGIDRAAGPGHWLIALHQGDQIHTFDPVANARGTWPPETGAIRWWANGRPEAPPSRVVVDARHGSGRRIWVETTPALAPTAQQLVSYYAGVDGLRNGLGVWNGFWWAVAHEDGQDLRIAVTDLTKPGIAALTWDADPAFTLLQAEHAVAHRFGVDRAPVRFVNGVRLREAAIGAAETHLVRRTPAPGTDESGWLVTTAPDDDGADAPVVPAHELWRRAPHLVPLLALPVGFHVVAGPDEGGTVAVRVVERPAT
;
A
#
# COMPACT_ATOMS: atom_id res chain seq x y z
N MET A 1 8.44 -18.31 -14.94
CA MET A 1 8.84 -18.90 -16.23
C MET A 1 7.64 -18.79 -17.15
N THR A 2 7.81 -18.46 -18.42
CA THR A 2 6.66 -18.36 -19.34
C THR A 2 6.43 -19.72 -19.97
N ASP A 3 5.24 -20.27 -19.83
CA ASP A 3 4.87 -21.50 -20.53
C ASP A 3 4.59 -21.21 -22.02
N PRO A 4 4.40 -22.24 -22.85
CA PRO A 4 4.10 -22.09 -24.28
C PRO A 4 2.78 -21.34 -24.58
N ASN A 5 1.90 -21.17 -23.58
CA ASN A 5 0.63 -20.48 -23.69
C ASN A 5 0.72 -19.01 -23.25
N GLY A 6 1.91 -18.52 -22.91
CA GLY A 6 2.11 -17.15 -22.42
C GLY A 6 1.72 -16.96 -20.95
N THR A 7 1.33 -18.02 -20.25
CA THR A 7 1.05 -17.98 -18.82
C THR A 7 2.37 -17.97 -18.05
N THR A 8 2.56 -16.94 -17.22
CA THR A 8 3.75 -16.84 -16.37
C THR A 8 3.56 -17.79 -15.20
N GLN A 9 4.05 -19.03 -15.33
CA GLN A 9 4.07 -20.00 -14.25
C GLN A 9 4.96 -19.49 -13.12
N HIS A 10 4.41 -19.48 -11.89
CA HIS A 10 5.20 -19.13 -10.71
C HIS A 10 6.25 -20.20 -10.43
N TRP A 11 7.40 -19.81 -9.88
CA TRP A 11 8.51 -20.76 -9.70
C TRP A 11 8.16 -21.88 -8.72
N THR A 12 7.29 -21.61 -7.74
CA THR A 12 6.85 -22.62 -6.76
C THR A 12 6.04 -23.75 -7.38
N GLU A 13 5.41 -23.51 -8.54
CA GLU A 13 4.68 -24.54 -9.30
C GLU A 13 5.65 -25.37 -10.16
N GLY A 14 6.68 -24.74 -10.72
CA GLY A 14 7.71 -25.43 -11.51
C GLY A 14 8.70 -26.21 -10.64
N PHE A 15 8.89 -25.81 -9.38
CA PHE A 15 9.85 -26.40 -8.45
C PHE A 15 9.22 -26.64 -7.05
N PRO A 16 8.18 -27.49 -6.94
CA PRO A 16 7.46 -27.69 -5.66
C PRO A 16 8.37 -28.22 -4.54
N HIS A 17 9.34 -29.06 -4.87
CA HIS A 17 10.35 -29.55 -3.91
C HIS A 17 11.23 -28.42 -3.34
N LEU A 18 11.50 -27.36 -4.11
CA LEU A 18 12.23 -26.19 -3.60
C LEU A 18 11.33 -25.33 -2.71
N THR A 19 10.03 -25.27 -3.01
CA THR A 19 9.03 -24.61 -2.14
C THR A 19 8.99 -25.26 -0.76
N GLU A 20 8.85 -26.58 -0.71
CA GLU A 20 8.84 -27.36 0.53
C GLU A 20 10.15 -27.20 1.31
N ARG A 21 11.28 -27.21 0.60
CA ARG A 21 12.59 -26.97 1.21
C ARG A 21 12.71 -25.58 1.83
N ALA A 22 12.29 -24.54 1.11
CA ALA A 22 12.31 -23.17 1.61
C ALA A 22 11.42 -23.02 2.85
N ALA A 23 10.20 -23.59 2.80
CA ALA A 23 9.26 -23.62 3.91
C ALA A 23 9.88 -24.29 5.15
N ALA A 24 10.56 -25.43 4.99
CA ALA A 24 11.23 -26.12 6.09
C ALA A 24 12.41 -25.33 6.68
N LEU A 25 13.27 -24.75 5.83
CA LEU A 25 14.44 -23.98 6.28
C LEU A 25 14.03 -22.69 7.03
N LEU A 26 12.97 -22.02 6.57
CA LEU A 26 12.50 -20.77 7.14
C LEU A 26 11.39 -20.95 8.19
N ARG A 27 10.86 -22.17 8.33
CA ARG A 27 9.76 -22.53 9.24
C ARG A 27 8.50 -21.69 8.99
N ILE A 28 8.13 -21.58 7.72
CA ILE A 28 6.93 -20.86 7.26
C ILE A 28 6.05 -21.78 6.43
N ASP A 29 4.80 -21.38 6.23
CA ASP A 29 3.89 -22.14 5.38
C ASP A 29 4.34 -22.11 3.91
N PRO A 30 4.17 -23.20 3.13
CA PRO A 30 4.48 -23.20 1.70
C PRO A 30 3.73 -22.10 0.91
N ALA A 31 2.53 -21.71 1.37
CA ALA A 31 1.79 -20.59 0.79
C ALA A 31 2.51 -19.25 0.98
N ASP A 32 3.22 -19.07 2.08
CA ASP A 32 4.01 -17.87 2.35
C ASP A 32 5.28 -17.84 1.50
N VAL A 33 5.88 -18.99 1.17
CA VAL A 33 7.01 -19.06 0.22
C VAL A 33 6.62 -18.44 -1.13
N ALA A 34 5.43 -18.76 -1.64
CA ALA A 34 4.97 -18.19 -2.91
C ALA A 34 4.83 -16.66 -2.84
N ARG A 35 4.24 -16.14 -1.76
CA ARG A 35 3.99 -14.70 -1.58
C ARG A 35 5.26 -13.92 -1.24
N HIS A 36 6.14 -14.51 -0.45
CA HIS A 36 7.34 -13.88 0.12
C HIS A 36 8.61 -14.42 -0.53
N SER A 37 8.61 -14.39 -1.85
CA SER A 37 9.77 -14.74 -2.65
C SER A 37 9.97 -13.81 -3.83
N GLN A 38 11.16 -13.89 -4.40
CA GLN A 38 11.55 -13.20 -5.62
C GLN A 38 12.56 -14.06 -6.38
N VAL A 39 12.38 -14.14 -7.70
CA VAL A 39 13.39 -14.74 -8.58
C VAL A 39 14.59 -13.78 -8.66
N VAL A 40 15.78 -14.30 -8.40
CA VAL A 40 17.05 -13.57 -8.50
C VAL A 40 17.96 -14.29 -9.50
N PRO A 41 19.04 -13.67 -10.00
CA PRO A 41 19.91 -14.34 -10.96
C PRO A 41 20.42 -15.69 -10.44
N GLY A 42 20.05 -16.78 -11.12
CA GLY A 42 20.50 -18.13 -10.79
C GLY A 42 19.85 -18.79 -9.55
N ALA A 43 18.87 -18.14 -8.90
CA ALA A 43 18.30 -18.65 -7.64
C ALA A 43 16.93 -18.04 -7.30
N PHE A 44 16.37 -18.44 -6.17
CA PHE A 44 15.16 -17.86 -5.57
C PHE A 44 15.49 -17.26 -4.21
N HIS A 45 15.13 -16.00 -3.98
CA HIS A 45 15.16 -15.38 -2.66
C HIS A 45 13.81 -15.61 -1.98
N VAL A 46 13.80 -16.14 -0.76
CA VAL A 46 12.60 -16.38 0.05
C VAL A 46 12.84 -15.83 1.44
N TRP A 47 11.83 -15.22 2.08
CA TRP A 47 11.98 -14.69 3.43
C TRP A 47 10.76 -14.94 4.31
N THR A 48 10.99 -14.96 5.62
CA THR A 48 9.92 -15.05 6.61
C THR A 48 9.05 -13.78 6.58
N PRO A 49 7.71 -13.90 6.54
CA PRO A 49 6.82 -12.76 6.64
C PRO A 49 7.04 -11.93 7.92
N GLY A 50 6.79 -10.63 7.86
CA GLY A 50 6.94 -9.72 9.00
C GLY A 50 8.38 -9.26 9.25
N ARG A 51 8.67 -8.84 10.49
CA ARG A 51 9.95 -8.23 10.89
C ARG A 51 10.78 -9.18 11.74
N GLY A 52 12.04 -9.33 11.38
CA GLY A 52 13.06 -9.97 12.20
C GLY A 52 13.37 -11.42 11.86
N GLY A 53 12.51 -12.09 11.08
CA GLY A 53 12.71 -13.47 10.67
C GLY A 53 13.85 -13.66 9.67
N PRO A 54 14.34 -14.90 9.50
CA PRO A 54 15.41 -15.21 8.55
C PRO A 54 14.95 -15.11 7.09
N HIS A 55 15.92 -15.22 6.20
CA HIS A 55 15.70 -15.35 4.76
C HIS A 55 16.74 -16.21 4.09
N ALA A 56 16.43 -16.72 2.90
CA ALA A 56 17.21 -17.71 2.19
C ALA A 56 17.37 -17.40 0.70
N ILE A 57 18.51 -17.77 0.13
CA ILE A 57 18.70 -17.94 -1.32
C ILE A 57 18.73 -19.45 -1.59
N LEU A 58 17.87 -19.92 -2.49
CA LEU A 58 17.78 -21.31 -2.93
C LEU A 58 18.18 -21.45 -4.39
N GLY A 59 19.16 -22.31 -4.67
CA GLY A 59 19.55 -22.65 -6.03
C GLY A 59 18.60 -23.63 -6.69
N PHE A 60 18.67 -23.69 -8.02
CA PHE A 60 18.00 -24.72 -8.82
C PHE A 60 18.49 -26.15 -8.49
N ASP A 61 19.70 -26.26 -7.93
CA ASP A 61 20.28 -27.52 -7.46
C ASP A 61 19.80 -27.93 -6.05
N GLY A 62 18.94 -27.13 -5.42
CA GLY A 62 18.45 -27.34 -4.07
C GLY A 62 19.40 -26.88 -2.95
N THR A 63 20.60 -26.41 -3.27
CA THR A 63 21.50 -25.85 -2.25
C THR A 63 20.97 -24.50 -1.76
N ALA A 64 21.20 -24.16 -0.49
CA ALA A 64 20.71 -22.90 0.04
C ALA A 64 21.69 -22.19 0.99
N LEU A 65 21.51 -20.88 1.09
CA LEU A 65 22.15 -20.03 2.09
C LEU A 65 21.06 -19.29 2.85
N VAL A 66 20.98 -19.51 4.16
CA VAL A 66 20.01 -18.88 5.06
C VAL A 66 20.73 -17.94 6.01
N ARG A 67 20.23 -16.71 6.18
CA ARG A 67 20.81 -15.68 7.04
C ARG A 67 19.76 -14.92 7.84
N GLU A 68 20.25 -14.14 8.80
CA GLU A 68 19.48 -13.23 9.62
C GLU A 68 18.96 -12.04 8.81
N SER A 69 17.91 -11.38 9.30
CA SER A 69 17.30 -10.18 8.68
C SER A 69 18.19 -8.92 8.65
N THR A 70 19.42 -8.99 9.17
CA THR A 70 20.42 -7.92 9.06
C THR A 70 20.97 -7.80 7.64
N PHE A 71 20.97 -8.92 6.89
CA PHE A 71 21.45 -8.95 5.52
C PHE A 71 20.39 -8.40 4.55
N THR A 72 20.84 -7.56 3.63
CA THR A 72 20.03 -7.20 2.46
C THR A 72 19.96 -8.39 1.49
N GLN A 73 18.95 -8.41 0.61
CA GLN A 73 18.86 -9.38 -0.47
C GLN A 73 20.14 -9.40 -1.34
N ALA A 74 20.68 -8.23 -1.65
CA ALA A 74 21.88 -8.11 -2.47
C ALA A 74 23.11 -8.74 -1.81
N GLN A 75 23.31 -8.51 -0.50
CA GLN A 75 24.41 -9.12 0.25
C GLN A 75 24.26 -10.64 0.33
N LEU A 76 23.05 -11.14 0.59
CA LEU A 76 22.78 -12.57 0.66
C LEU A 76 23.01 -13.25 -0.69
N HIS A 77 22.52 -12.66 -1.78
CA HIS A 77 22.70 -13.17 -3.14
C HIS A 77 24.16 -13.16 -3.58
N ALA A 78 24.92 -12.11 -3.24
CA ALA A 78 26.35 -12.04 -3.50
C ALA A 78 27.13 -13.15 -2.76
N ALA A 79 26.83 -13.37 -1.48
CA ALA A 79 27.44 -14.44 -0.69
C ALA A 79 27.12 -15.84 -1.24
N TYR A 80 25.87 -16.07 -1.65
CA TYR A 80 25.46 -17.31 -2.31
C TYR A 80 26.21 -17.52 -3.64
N THR A 81 26.31 -16.47 -4.46
CA THR A 81 27.05 -16.53 -5.74
C THR A 81 28.54 -16.80 -5.54
N ALA A 82 29.11 -16.36 -4.41
CA ALA A 82 30.47 -16.69 -3.99
C ALA A 82 30.63 -18.11 -3.43
N GLY A 83 29.60 -18.96 -3.49
CA GLY A 83 29.65 -20.37 -3.09
C GLY A 83 29.32 -20.66 -1.62
N GLN A 84 28.90 -19.67 -0.83
CA GLN A 84 28.53 -19.91 0.56
C GLN A 84 27.22 -20.68 0.68
N ARG A 85 27.20 -21.73 1.50
CA ARG A 85 26.03 -22.57 1.82
C ARG A 85 26.04 -22.92 3.31
N ASN A 86 24.87 -23.08 3.92
CA ASN A 86 24.75 -23.45 5.33
C ASN A 86 23.46 -24.22 5.64
N ASP A 87 22.78 -24.73 4.63
CA ASP A 87 21.46 -25.34 4.71
C ASP A 87 21.40 -26.58 5.62
N GLU A 88 22.43 -27.43 5.60
CA GLU A 88 22.52 -28.56 6.54
C GLU A 88 22.68 -28.11 8.00
N ALA A 89 23.44 -27.04 8.23
CA ALA A 89 23.64 -26.50 9.57
C ALA A 89 22.35 -25.86 10.09
N VAL A 90 21.67 -25.06 9.26
CA VAL A 90 20.44 -24.34 9.64
C VAL A 90 19.26 -25.29 9.86
N ALA A 91 19.23 -26.43 9.16
CA ALA A 91 18.25 -27.49 9.42
C ALA A 91 18.37 -28.06 10.85
N ARG A 92 19.56 -28.06 11.44
CA ARG A 92 19.80 -28.52 12.82
C ARG A 92 19.68 -27.39 13.83
N GLU A 93 20.25 -26.22 13.52
CA GLU A 93 20.33 -25.06 14.39
C GLU A 93 19.73 -23.84 13.67
N PRO A 94 18.46 -23.51 13.94
CA PRO A 94 17.79 -22.41 13.26
C PRO A 94 18.41 -21.05 13.57
N ILE A 95 18.33 -20.16 12.57
CA ILE A 95 18.82 -18.78 12.67
C ILE A 95 18.00 -17.98 13.70
N MET A 96 18.69 -17.12 14.45
CA MET A 96 18.09 -16.27 15.47
C MET A 96 17.16 -15.21 14.86
N HIS A 97 16.02 -15.00 15.51
CA HIS A 97 15.10 -13.91 15.16
C HIS A 97 15.56 -12.58 15.74
N ALA A 98 15.53 -11.50 14.96
CA ALA A 98 16.02 -10.19 15.42
C ALA A 98 15.25 -9.62 16.62
N GLY A 99 13.95 -9.87 16.68
CA GLY A 99 13.13 -9.52 17.84
C GLY A 99 13.64 -10.13 19.15
N SER A 100 14.16 -11.37 19.12
CA SER A 100 14.72 -12.03 20.31
C SER A 100 15.99 -11.32 20.80
N ALA A 101 16.88 -10.95 19.87
CA ALA A 101 18.11 -10.22 20.17
C ALA A 101 17.81 -8.82 20.74
N VAL A 102 16.83 -8.12 20.15
CA VAL A 102 16.35 -6.84 20.66
C VAL A 102 15.75 -6.99 22.05
N ALA A 103 14.90 -7.98 22.30
CA ALA A 103 14.31 -8.20 23.63
C ALA A 103 15.39 -8.34 24.71
N ILE A 104 16.46 -9.10 24.46
CA ILE A 104 17.57 -9.27 25.39
C ILE A 104 18.32 -7.96 25.60
N LEU A 105 18.59 -7.21 24.54
CA LEU A 105 19.25 -5.91 24.67
C LEU A 105 18.39 -4.95 25.51
N THR A 106 17.06 -4.95 25.35
CA THR A 106 16.18 -4.13 26.18
C THR A 106 16.17 -4.56 27.65
N ASP A 107 16.36 -5.85 27.95
CA ASP A 107 16.52 -6.30 29.35
C ASP A 107 17.81 -5.76 29.95
N VAL A 108 18.92 -5.79 29.20
CA VAL A 108 20.20 -5.20 29.64
C VAL A 108 20.07 -3.70 29.87
N LEU A 109 19.47 -2.97 28.92
CA LEU A 109 19.27 -1.53 29.03
C LEU A 109 18.31 -1.15 30.16
N GLY A 110 17.34 -2.01 30.47
CA GLY A 110 16.38 -1.82 31.55
C GLY A 110 16.81 -2.37 32.91
N GLY A 111 18.00 -2.97 33.03
CA GLY A 111 18.48 -3.60 34.26
C GLY A 111 17.67 -4.84 34.69
N ARG A 112 16.98 -5.50 33.76
CA ARG A 112 16.20 -6.72 33.98
C ARG A 112 17.07 -7.98 33.83
N GLU A 113 16.59 -9.10 34.37
CA GLU A 113 17.21 -10.40 34.12
C GLU A 113 17.16 -10.75 32.63
N ARG A 114 18.24 -11.34 32.12
CA ARG A 114 18.36 -11.66 30.69
C ARG A 114 17.50 -12.87 30.34
N ARG A 115 16.65 -12.72 29.33
CA ARG A 115 15.91 -13.83 28.72
C ARG A 115 16.78 -14.73 27.85
N THR A 116 16.32 -15.97 27.66
CA THR A 116 16.92 -16.93 26.73
C THR A 116 16.58 -16.56 25.29
N ILE A 117 17.55 -16.72 24.39
CA ILE A 117 17.38 -16.52 22.94
C ILE A 117 16.47 -17.61 22.37
N SER A 118 15.55 -17.22 21.48
CA SER A 118 14.71 -18.14 20.71
C SER A 118 14.78 -17.81 19.21
N ALA A 119 14.71 -18.86 18.38
CA ALA A 119 14.54 -18.75 16.93
C ALA A 119 13.11 -18.33 16.53
N VAL A 120 12.14 -18.56 17.40
CA VAL A 120 10.81 -17.94 17.31
C VAL A 120 10.89 -16.61 18.04
N GLY A 121 10.74 -15.52 17.28
CA GLY A 121 10.77 -14.17 17.84
C GLY A 121 9.58 -13.87 18.75
N PRO A 122 9.71 -12.89 19.65
CA PRO A 122 8.55 -12.30 20.30
C PRO A 122 7.60 -11.69 19.25
N THR A 123 6.32 -11.72 19.55
CA THR A 123 5.30 -10.98 18.83
C THR A 123 5.56 -9.47 18.92
N GLU A 124 4.94 -8.71 18.01
CA GLU A 124 5.03 -7.25 18.03
C GLU A 124 4.47 -6.66 19.33
N ASP A 125 3.38 -7.23 19.87
CA ASP A 125 2.80 -6.82 21.15
C ASP A 125 3.72 -7.12 22.34
N GLU A 126 4.39 -8.27 22.33
CA GLU A 126 5.39 -8.59 23.36
C GLU A 126 6.57 -7.62 23.29
N LEU A 127 7.07 -7.28 22.10
CA LEU A 127 8.12 -6.24 21.95
C LEU A 127 7.62 -4.87 22.39
N ALA A 128 6.37 -4.53 22.08
CA ALA A 128 5.76 -3.26 22.48
C ALA A 128 5.69 -3.12 24.02
N ALA A 129 5.40 -4.22 24.72
CA ALA A 129 5.39 -4.27 26.18
C ALA A 129 6.79 -4.10 26.81
N LEU A 130 7.86 -4.40 26.07
CA LEU A 130 9.24 -4.14 26.52
C LEU A 130 9.69 -2.71 26.32
N GLY A 131 9.11 -2.05 25.32
CA GLY A 131 9.35 -0.65 25.01
C GLY A 131 8.41 0.28 25.76
N HIS A 132 8.18 1.46 25.18
CA HIS A 132 7.36 2.52 25.75
C HIS A 132 5.96 2.59 25.10
N GLY A 133 5.35 1.43 24.83
CA GLY A 133 3.99 1.33 24.26
C GLY A 133 3.93 0.80 22.82
N PRO A 134 2.75 0.85 22.16
CA PRO A 134 2.52 0.25 20.86
C PRO A 134 3.43 0.86 19.79
N PHE A 135 3.73 0.07 18.76
CA PHE A 135 4.45 0.57 17.59
C PHE A 135 3.54 1.41 16.71
N ALA A 136 4.06 2.54 16.25
CA ALA A 136 3.39 3.40 15.30
C ALA A 136 4.31 3.71 14.12
N LEU A 137 3.72 3.82 12.94
CA LEU A 137 4.43 4.23 11.73
C LEU A 137 4.98 5.65 11.93
N THR A 138 6.26 5.83 11.62
CA THR A 138 6.99 7.09 11.84
C THR A 138 8.09 7.28 10.79
N THR A 139 8.96 8.27 10.99
CA THR A 139 10.14 8.55 10.17
C THR A 139 11.41 8.53 11.02
N PRO A 140 12.59 8.35 10.41
CA PRO A 140 13.84 8.44 11.17
C PRO A 140 14.10 9.78 11.84
N ASP A 141 13.66 10.88 11.23
CA ASP A 141 13.83 12.23 11.77
C ASP A 141 12.95 12.46 13.01
N GLU A 142 11.73 11.93 12.99
CA GLU A 142 10.82 11.97 14.12
C GLU A 142 11.35 11.14 15.30
N ILE A 143 11.88 9.93 15.04
CA ILE A 143 12.54 9.10 16.07
C ILE A 143 13.71 9.87 16.69
N ALA A 144 14.57 10.46 15.87
CA ALA A 144 15.72 11.22 16.36
C ALA A 144 15.29 12.44 17.20
N THR A 145 14.23 13.14 16.78
CA THR A 145 13.67 14.28 17.52
C THR A 145 13.16 13.86 18.89
N ARG A 146 12.38 12.78 18.97
CA ARG A 146 11.88 12.25 20.25
C ARG A 146 13.00 11.83 21.19
N LEU A 147 14.02 11.14 20.67
CA LEU A 147 15.16 10.72 21.47
C LEU A 147 15.95 11.92 22.01
N ARG A 148 16.22 12.92 21.16
CA ARG A 148 16.87 14.16 21.62
C ARG A 148 16.06 14.87 22.70
N GLY A 149 14.73 14.96 22.52
CA GLY A 149 13.83 15.56 23.51
C GLY A 149 13.80 14.85 24.86
N ARG A 150 14.11 13.55 24.90
CA ARG A 150 14.20 12.74 26.14
C ARG A 150 15.56 12.82 26.83
N GLY A 151 16.58 13.38 26.18
CA GLY A 151 17.93 13.52 26.73
C GLY A 151 18.82 12.28 26.55
N GLU A 152 20.07 12.43 26.99
CA GLU A 152 21.14 11.44 26.88
C GLU A 152 20.76 10.08 27.48
N GLY A 153 21.14 8.99 26.82
CA GLY A 153 20.85 7.63 27.26
C GLY A 153 19.44 7.13 26.96
N SER A 154 18.58 7.97 26.39
CA SER A 154 17.24 7.54 25.95
C SER A 154 17.32 6.63 24.72
N TRP A 155 16.43 5.65 24.65
CA TRP A 155 16.38 4.68 23.54
C TRP A 155 14.94 4.34 23.12
N THR A 156 14.81 3.71 21.97
CA THR A 156 13.54 3.12 21.51
C THR A 156 13.80 1.90 20.62
N ILE A 157 12.85 0.96 20.62
CA ILE A 157 12.86 -0.15 19.66
C ILE A 157 12.35 0.39 18.33
N VAL A 158 13.04 0.01 17.25
CA VAL A 158 12.70 0.39 15.89
C VAL A 158 12.49 -0.86 15.05
N GLY A 159 11.33 -0.93 14.41
CA GLY A 159 11.04 -1.90 13.36
C GLY A 159 11.19 -1.26 11.98
N ILE A 160 11.72 -2.00 11.03
CA ILE A 160 11.75 -1.59 9.62
C ILE A 160 11.11 -2.64 8.73
N ASP A 161 10.45 -2.18 7.67
CA ASP A 161 9.99 -3.03 6.58
C ASP A 161 10.77 -2.70 5.31
N ARG A 162 11.10 -3.71 4.49
CA ARG A 162 11.84 -3.55 3.24
C ARG A 162 10.94 -3.85 2.04
N ALA A 163 11.30 -3.28 0.89
CA ALA A 163 10.63 -3.60 -0.38
C ALA A 163 10.81 -5.07 -0.78
N ALA A 164 11.95 -5.67 -0.45
CA ALA A 164 12.24 -7.09 -0.66
C ALA A 164 13.08 -7.63 0.51
N GLY A 165 12.80 -8.88 0.91
CA GLY A 165 13.39 -9.49 2.10
C GLY A 165 12.61 -9.23 3.39
N PRO A 166 13.07 -9.82 4.51
CA PRO A 166 12.38 -9.68 5.78
C PRO A 166 12.52 -8.25 6.29
N GLY A 167 11.55 -7.80 7.08
CA GLY A 167 11.75 -6.63 7.92
C GLY A 167 12.80 -6.92 9.01
N HIS A 168 13.15 -5.92 9.81
CA HIS A 168 14.17 -6.09 10.85
C HIS A 168 13.85 -5.27 12.11
N TRP A 169 14.46 -5.65 13.23
CA TRP A 169 14.32 -4.99 14.52
C TRP A 169 15.68 -4.54 15.03
N LEU A 170 15.76 -3.29 15.50
CA LEU A 170 16.97 -2.69 16.05
C LEU A 170 16.64 -1.72 17.19
N ILE A 171 17.66 -1.19 17.86
CA ILE A 171 17.52 -0.12 18.85
C ILE A 171 18.08 1.18 18.28
N ALA A 172 17.38 2.29 18.49
CA ALA A 172 17.93 3.64 18.37
C ALA A 172 18.26 4.16 19.78
N LEU A 173 19.48 4.66 19.98
CA LEU A 173 19.98 5.15 21.28
C LEU A 173 20.56 6.57 21.10
N HIS A 174 20.17 7.49 21.98
CA HIS A 174 20.80 8.80 22.12
C HIS A 174 22.05 8.65 22.99
N GLN A 175 23.22 8.93 22.42
CA GLN A 175 24.49 8.92 23.13
C GLN A 175 25.37 10.08 22.68
N GLY A 176 25.80 10.92 23.62
CA GLY A 176 26.37 12.23 23.34
C GLY A 176 25.39 13.11 22.57
N ASP A 177 25.89 13.84 21.57
CA ASP A 177 25.05 14.68 20.69
C ASP A 177 24.46 13.91 19.49
N GLN A 178 24.58 12.58 19.47
CA GLN A 178 24.26 11.74 18.32
C GLN A 178 23.22 10.66 18.64
N ILE A 179 22.45 10.30 17.62
CA ILE A 179 21.63 9.10 17.64
C ILE A 179 22.42 7.99 16.95
N HIS A 180 22.47 6.82 17.59
CA HIS A 180 23.13 5.64 17.09
C HIS A 180 22.13 4.52 16.88
N THR A 181 22.40 3.72 15.86
CA THR A 181 21.73 2.44 15.64
C THR A 181 22.49 1.34 16.36
N PHE A 182 21.79 0.47 17.07
CA PHE A 182 22.34 -0.75 17.65
C PHE A 182 21.56 -1.95 17.13
N ASP A 183 22.29 -2.85 16.48
CA ASP A 183 21.78 -4.11 15.96
C ASP A 183 22.39 -5.25 16.78
N PRO A 184 21.63 -5.85 17.72
CA PRO A 184 22.13 -6.91 18.57
C PRO A 184 22.33 -8.24 17.82
N VAL A 185 21.76 -8.41 16.63
CA VAL A 185 21.97 -9.61 15.81
C VAL A 185 23.32 -9.52 15.10
N ALA A 186 23.64 -8.35 14.54
CA ALA A 186 24.94 -8.09 13.94
C ALA A 186 26.04 -7.81 14.98
N ASN A 187 25.68 -7.65 16.26
CA ASN A 187 26.54 -7.11 17.32
C ASN A 187 27.22 -5.81 16.85
N ALA A 188 26.46 -4.93 16.21
CA ALA A 188 26.96 -3.76 15.51
C ALA A 188 26.35 -2.46 16.03
N ARG A 189 27.18 -1.42 16.04
CA ARG A 189 26.78 -0.03 16.24
C ARG A 189 26.97 0.73 14.93
N GLY A 190 25.98 1.53 14.55
CA GLY A 190 26.00 2.32 13.32
C GLY A 190 25.56 3.77 13.50
N THR A 191 25.60 4.50 12.40
CA THR A 191 25.07 5.86 12.29
C THR A 191 23.56 5.86 12.08
N TRP A 192 22.90 6.89 12.59
CA TRP A 192 21.47 7.10 12.36
C TRP A 192 21.20 8.08 11.20
N PRO A 193 20.24 7.80 10.30
CA PRO A 193 19.57 6.51 10.13
C PRO A 193 20.48 5.45 9.49
N PRO A 194 20.27 4.16 9.76
CA PRO A 194 21.05 3.10 9.14
C PRO A 194 20.63 2.87 7.67
N GLU A 195 21.61 2.57 6.81
CA GLU A 195 21.39 2.20 5.40
C GLU A 195 20.83 0.78 5.29
N THR A 196 19.51 0.66 5.36
CA THR A 196 18.84 -0.66 5.48
C THR A 196 17.94 -1.02 4.30
N GLY A 197 17.70 -0.08 3.38
CA GLY A 197 16.68 -0.23 2.33
C GLY A 197 15.24 -0.24 2.86
N ALA A 198 15.02 0.33 4.06
CA ALA A 198 13.70 0.42 4.67
C ALA A 198 12.76 1.33 3.88
N ILE A 199 11.55 0.84 3.63
CA ILE A 199 10.44 1.60 3.04
C ILE A 199 9.41 2.06 4.08
N ARG A 200 9.44 1.47 5.28
CA ARG A 200 8.62 1.88 6.43
C ARG A 200 9.41 1.75 7.72
N TRP A 201 9.12 2.65 8.65
CA TRP A 201 9.74 2.73 9.96
C TRP A 201 8.67 2.72 11.04
N TRP A 202 8.91 1.95 12.08
CA TRP A 202 8.02 1.76 13.21
C TRP A 202 8.81 1.99 14.49
N ALA A 203 8.24 2.68 15.45
CA ALA A 203 8.86 2.84 16.76
C ALA A 203 7.80 2.90 17.85
N ASN A 204 8.18 2.56 19.08
CA ASN A 204 7.25 2.59 20.20
C ASN A 204 6.76 4.02 20.48
N GLY A 205 5.48 4.12 20.84
CA GLY A 205 4.83 5.36 21.21
C GLY A 205 4.32 6.14 20.00
N ARG A 206 3.30 6.97 20.23
CA ARG A 206 2.70 7.81 19.20
C ARG A 206 3.72 8.82 18.67
N PRO A 207 3.84 8.99 17.33
CA PRO A 207 4.71 10.01 16.77
C PRO A 207 4.15 11.41 17.06
N GLU A 208 5.04 12.37 17.28
CA GLU A 208 4.66 13.79 17.44
C GLU A 208 4.21 14.37 16.10
N ALA A 209 4.93 14.03 15.04
CA ALA A 209 4.61 14.35 13.66
C ALA A 209 4.55 13.03 12.85
N PRO A 210 3.36 12.46 12.60
CA PRO A 210 3.25 11.26 11.77
C PRO A 210 3.76 11.54 10.34
N PRO A 211 4.14 10.49 9.58
CA PRO A 211 4.58 10.66 8.20
C PRO A 211 3.53 11.39 7.37
N SER A 212 3.95 12.37 6.57
CA SER A 212 3.06 13.06 5.62
C SER A 212 2.66 12.16 4.44
N ARG A 213 3.49 11.17 4.13
CA ARG A 213 3.29 10.17 3.08
C ARG A 213 3.56 8.78 3.62
N VAL A 214 2.80 7.82 3.12
CA VAL A 214 2.92 6.41 3.44
C VAL A 214 2.88 5.60 2.16
N VAL A 215 3.70 4.57 2.09
CA VAL A 215 3.57 3.56 1.04
C VAL A 215 2.52 2.56 1.49
N VAL A 216 1.62 2.20 0.59
CA VAL A 216 0.68 1.08 0.73
C VAL A 216 1.05 0.05 -0.32
N ASP A 217 1.24 -1.20 0.09
CA ASP A 217 1.66 -2.26 -0.82
C ASP A 217 1.02 -3.60 -0.48
N ALA A 218 1.02 -4.50 -1.46
CA ALA A 218 0.67 -5.89 -1.31
C ALA A 218 1.52 -6.72 -2.26
N ARG A 219 1.53 -8.04 -2.05
CA ARG A 219 2.16 -8.98 -2.96
C ARG A 219 1.13 -9.79 -3.70
N HIS A 220 1.25 -9.82 -5.01
CA HIS A 220 0.52 -10.75 -5.86
C HIS A 220 0.99 -12.18 -5.60
N GLY A 221 0.18 -13.17 -5.97
CA GLY A 221 0.54 -14.60 -5.84
C GLY A 221 1.84 -14.98 -6.56
N SER A 222 2.28 -14.16 -7.52
CA SER A 222 3.56 -14.31 -8.21
C SER A 222 4.78 -13.74 -7.46
N GLY A 223 4.62 -13.28 -6.21
CA GLY A 223 5.66 -12.64 -5.41
C GLY A 223 5.95 -11.17 -5.78
N ARG A 224 5.45 -10.66 -6.92
CA ARG A 224 5.62 -9.25 -7.32
C ARG A 224 4.91 -8.33 -6.34
N ARG A 225 5.60 -7.28 -5.92
CA ARG A 225 5.04 -6.24 -5.07
C ARG A 225 4.32 -5.21 -5.94
N ILE A 226 3.15 -4.79 -5.48
CA ILE A 226 2.33 -3.73 -6.08
C ILE A 226 2.16 -2.66 -5.03
N TRP A 227 2.40 -1.40 -5.38
CA TRP A 227 2.39 -0.33 -4.39
C TRP A 227 1.92 1.01 -4.93
N VAL A 228 1.48 1.85 -4.02
CA VAL A 228 1.14 3.26 -4.24
C VAL A 228 1.58 4.07 -3.02
N GLU A 229 1.92 5.34 -3.23
CA GLU A 229 2.18 6.27 -2.13
C GLU A 229 0.97 7.17 -1.95
N THR A 230 0.56 7.41 -0.69
CA THR A 230 -0.57 8.28 -0.37
C THR A 230 -0.40 8.95 1.00
N THR A 231 -1.33 9.80 1.41
CA THR A 231 -1.41 10.32 2.78
C THR A 231 -1.99 9.27 3.74
N PRO A 232 -1.64 9.31 5.05
CA PRO A 232 -2.17 8.35 6.03
C PRO A 232 -3.71 8.25 6.06
N ALA A 233 -4.42 9.38 5.86
CA ALA A 233 -5.88 9.42 5.86
C ALA A 233 -6.50 8.63 4.69
N LEU A 234 -5.78 8.48 3.58
CA LEU A 234 -6.23 7.79 2.37
C LEU A 234 -5.69 6.37 2.27
N ALA A 235 -4.81 5.94 3.19
CA ALA A 235 -4.21 4.61 3.18
C ALA A 235 -5.23 3.45 3.16
N PRO A 236 -6.37 3.48 3.89
CA PRO A 236 -7.38 2.43 3.78
C PRO A 236 -8.01 2.33 2.39
N THR A 237 -8.19 3.46 1.71
CA THR A 237 -8.72 3.49 0.34
C THR A 237 -7.68 2.99 -0.66
N ALA A 238 -6.42 3.42 -0.51
CA ALA A 238 -5.31 2.90 -1.31
C ALA A 238 -5.14 1.38 -1.15
N GLN A 239 -5.33 0.86 0.06
CA GLN A 239 -5.23 -0.58 0.34
C GLN A 239 -6.25 -1.39 -0.45
N GLN A 240 -7.48 -0.89 -0.63
CA GLN A 240 -8.48 -1.57 -1.45
C GLN A 240 -8.02 -1.72 -2.90
N LEU A 241 -7.43 -0.67 -3.48
CA LEU A 241 -6.91 -0.71 -4.85
C LEU A 241 -5.71 -1.64 -4.99
N VAL A 242 -4.76 -1.54 -4.06
CA VAL A 242 -3.55 -2.38 -4.06
C VAL A 242 -3.91 -3.86 -3.87
N SER A 243 -4.82 -4.18 -2.95
CA SER A 243 -5.33 -5.53 -2.74
C SER A 243 -6.06 -6.07 -3.97
N TYR A 244 -6.83 -5.23 -4.67
CA TYR A 244 -7.44 -5.61 -5.93
C TYR A 244 -6.38 -6.06 -6.96
N TYR A 245 -5.35 -5.24 -7.21
CA TYR A 245 -4.28 -5.62 -8.15
C TYR A 245 -3.52 -6.87 -7.70
N ALA A 246 -3.32 -7.04 -6.39
CA ALA A 246 -2.68 -8.24 -5.85
C ALA A 246 -3.51 -9.52 -6.01
N GLY A 247 -4.83 -9.40 -6.18
CA GLY A 247 -5.75 -10.53 -6.39
C GLY A 247 -6.16 -10.76 -7.85
N VAL A 248 -5.75 -9.92 -8.79
CA VAL A 248 -6.13 -10.06 -10.20
C VAL A 248 -5.23 -11.04 -10.95
N ASP A 249 -5.85 -12.03 -11.57
CA ASP A 249 -5.18 -12.92 -12.52
C ASP A 249 -4.64 -12.14 -13.73
N GLY A 250 -3.42 -12.45 -14.16
CA GLY A 250 -2.80 -11.81 -15.32
C GLY A 250 -2.26 -10.40 -15.04
N LEU A 251 -1.95 -10.09 -13.77
CA LEU A 251 -1.21 -8.90 -13.36
C LEU A 251 0.04 -8.70 -14.23
N ARG A 252 0.13 -7.53 -14.89
CA ARG A 252 1.22 -7.17 -15.78
C ARG A 252 1.36 -5.65 -15.88
N ASN A 253 2.50 -5.19 -16.40
CA ASN A 253 2.69 -3.80 -16.78
C ASN A 253 1.59 -3.35 -17.76
N GLY A 254 1.04 -2.17 -17.54
CA GLY A 254 -0.04 -1.60 -18.35
C GLY A 254 -1.42 -2.19 -18.06
N LEU A 255 -1.57 -3.14 -17.12
CA LEU A 255 -2.89 -3.55 -16.66
C LEU A 255 -3.57 -2.34 -16.01
N GLY A 256 -4.71 -1.93 -16.56
CA GLY A 256 -5.49 -0.83 -16.03
C GLY A 256 -6.93 -1.19 -15.76
N VAL A 257 -7.52 -0.49 -14.80
CA VAL A 257 -8.89 -0.70 -14.35
C VAL A 257 -9.59 0.60 -14.02
N TRP A 258 -10.90 0.64 -14.27
CA TRP A 258 -11.76 1.73 -13.84
C TRP A 258 -12.06 1.55 -12.36
N ASN A 259 -11.83 2.61 -11.59
CA ASN A 259 -12.19 2.66 -10.17
C ASN A 259 -13.14 3.84 -9.93
N GLY A 260 -14.40 3.63 -10.32
CA GLY A 260 -15.38 4.69 -10.36
C GLY A 260 -15.09 5.70 -11.47
N PHE A 261 -14.93 6.96 -11.08
CA PHE A 261 -14.67 8.07 -12.01
C PHE A 261 -13.36 7.99 -12.76
N TRP A 262 -12.33 7.35 -12.21
CA TRP A 262 -10.96 7.47 -12.73
C TRP A 262 -10.36 6.11 -13.07
N TRP A 263 -9.25 6.15 -13.80
CA TRP A 263 -8.54 4.97 -14.28
C TRP A 263 -7.24 4.79 -13.50
N ALA A 264 -6.96 3.56 -13.08
CA ALA A 264 -5.69 3.16 -12.47
C ALA A 264 -4.90 2.31 -13.47
N VAL A 265 -3.57 2.40 -13.46
CA VAL A 265 -2.69 1.54 -14.27
C VAL A 265 -1.51 1.07 -13.43
N ALA A 266 -1.24 -0.23 -13.44
CA ALA A 266 -0.01 -0.79 -12.89
C ALA A 266 1.15 -0.56 -13.88
N HIS A 267 2.21 0.10 -13.43
CA HIS A 267 3.42 0.37 -14.20
C HIS A 267 4.64 -0.31 -13.58
N GLU A 268 5.56 -0.76 -14.43
CA GLU A 268 6.85 -1.29 -13.96
C GLU A 268 7.69 -0.25 -13.22
N ASP A 269 8.19 -0.66 -12.06
CA ASP A 269 9.17 0.09 -11.27
C ASP A 269 10.23 -0.90 -10.76
N GLY A 270 11.30 -1.06 -11.53
CA GLY A 270 12.28 -2.11 -11.33
C GLY A 270 11.66 -3.50 -11.43
N GLN A 271 11.67 -4.25 -10.33
CA GLN A 271 11.06 -5.60 -10.24
C GLN A 271 9.62 -5.57 -9.71
N ASP A 272 9.17 -4.40 -9.23
CA ASP A 272 7.86 -4.17 -8.64
C ASP A 272 6.90 -3.56 -9.67
N LEU A 273 5.66 -3.32 -9.23
CA LEU A 273 4.68 -2.51 -9.95
C LEU A 273 4.25 -1.32 -9.07
N ARG A 274 4.30 -0.12 -9.63
CA ARG A 274 3.74 1.09 -9.02
C ARG A 274 2.44 1.45 -9.71
N ILE A 275 1.43 1.83 -8.94
CA ILE A 275 0.14 2.25 -9.50
C ILE A 275 0.20 3.74 -9.85
N ALA A 276 -0.08 4.07 -11.11
CA ALA A 276 -0.43 5.41 -11.56
C ALA A 276 -1.95 5.53 -11.69
N VAL A 277 -2.47 6.74 -11.58
CA VAL A 277 -3.90 7.03 -11.76
C VAL A 277 -4.10 8.15 -12.76
N THR A 278 -5.32 8.31 -13.29
CA THR A 278 -5.68 9.47 -14.11
C THR A 278 -5.35 10.77 -13.39
N ASP A 279 -4.59 11.63 -14.05
CA ASP A 279 -4.36 13.00 -13.61
C ASP A 279 -5.65 13.80 -13.84
N LEU A 280 -6.45 13.93 -12.78
CA LEU A 280 -7.73 14.62 -12.82
C LEU A 280 -7.60 16.12 -13.17
N THR A 281 -6.38 16.69 -13.20
CA THR A 281 -6.15 18.08 -13.59
C THR A 281 -5.94 18.26 -15.09
N LYS A 282 -5.75 17.16 -15.85
CA LYS A 282 -5.43 17.18 -17.27
C LYS A 282 -6.56 16.59 -18.11
N PRO A 283 -6.67 16.98 -19.39
CA PRO A 283 -7.63 16.37 -20.29
C PRO A 283 -7.20 14.95 -20.69
N GLY A 284 -8.19 14.06 -20.77
CA GLY A 284 -8.01 12.69 -21.27
C GLY A 284 -7.42 11.68 -20.28
N ILE A 285 -7.77 10.41 -20.48
CA ILE A 285 -7.38 9.28 -19.63
C ILE A 285 -5.88 8.93 -19.70
N ALA A 286 -5.20 9.32 -20.79
CA ALA A 286 -3.79 9.00 -21.03
C ALA A 286 -2.83 9.84 -20.15
N ALA A 287 -3.31 10.95 -19.60
CA ALA A 287 -2.55 11.72 -18.62
C ALA A 287 -2.60 10.98 -17.28
N LEU A 288 -1.52 10.29 -16.94
CA LEU A 288 -1.37 9.58 -15.67
C LEU A 288 -0.44 10.32 -14.72
N THR A 289 -0.67 10.17 -13.42
CA THR A 289 0.13 10.72 -12.33
C THR A 289 0.38 9.66 -11.26
N TRP A 290 1.48 9.84 -10.51
CA TRP A 290 1.79 9.03 -9.32
C TRP A 290 1.13 9.56 -8.04
N ASP A 291 0.62 10.79 -8.08
CA ASP A 291 -0.16 11.37 -6.99
C ASP A 291 -1.61 10.88 -7.07
N ALA A 292 -1.90 9.82 -6.30
CA ALA A 292 -3.21 9.19 -6.29
C ALA A 292 -4.22 9.83 -5.31
N ASP A 293 -3.78 10.80 -4.50
CA ASP A 293 -4.62 11.38 -3.43
C ASP A 293 -5.90 12.06 -3.96
N PRO A 294 -5.87 12.84 -5.07
CA PRO A 294 -7.10 13.42 -5.63
C PRO A 294 -8.13 12.35 -6.04
N ALA A 295 -7.64 11.24 -6.61
CA ALA A 295 -8.48 10.13 -7.05
C ALA A 295 -9.10 9.36 -5.88
N PHE A 296 -8.32 9.11 -4.82
CA PHE A 296 -8.83 8.49 -3.60
C PHE A 296 -9.80 9.39 -2.84
N THR A 297 -9.55 10.70 -2.79
CA THR A 297 -10.46 11.67 -2.18
C THR A 297 -11.82 11.68 -2.89
N LEU A 298 -11.81 11.68 -4.24
CA LEU A 298 -13.03 11.56 -5.02
C LEU A 298 -13.76 10.24 -4.74
N LEU A 299 -13.03 9.12 -4.69
CA LEU A 299 -13.63 7.81 -4.40
C LEU A 299 -14.33 7.78 -3.03
N GLN A 300 -13.71 8.38 -2.00
CA GLN A 300 -14.33 8.53 -0.69
C GLN A 300 -15.59 9.40 -0.73
N ALA A 301 -15.58 10.50 -1.50
CA ALA A 301 -16.74 11.35 -1.67
C ALA A 301 -17.90 10.62 -2.38
N GLU A 302 -17.61 9.83 -3.42
CA GLU A 302 -18.61 9.00 -4.10
C GLU A 302 -19.24 7.97 -3.13
N HIS A 303 -18.42 7.32 -2.30
CA HIS A 303 -18.91 6.41 -1.26
C HIS A 303 -19.79 7.13 -0.23
N ALA A 304 -19.37 8.31 0.23
CA ALA A 304 -20.13 9.09 1.20
C ALA A 304 -21.51 9.49 0.65
N VAL A 305 -21.58 9.88 -0.63
CA VAL A 305 -22.84 10.20 -1.32
C VAL A 305 -23.74 8.97 -1.39
N ALA A 306 -23.25 7.84 -1.90
CA ALA A 306 -24.04 6.61 -2.00
C ALA A 306 -24.55 6.13 -0.63
N HIS A 307 -23.67 6.14 0.39
CA HIS A 307 -24.02 5.78 1.76
C HIS A 307 -25.08 6.72 2.34
N ARG A 308 -24.95 8.03 2.15
CA ARG A 308 -25.94 9.04 2.61
C ARG A 308 -27.35 8.74 2.08
N PHE A 309 -27.45 8.19 0.88
CA PHE A 309 -28.74 7.90 0.25
C PHE A 309 -29.18 6.43 0.35
N GLY A 310 -28.35 5.56 0.95
CA GLY A 310 -28.66 4.15 1.17
C GLY A 310 -28.76 3.35 -0.13
N VAL A 311 -27.91 3.66 -1.11
CA VAL A 311 -27.89 3.00 -2.42
C VAL A 311 -26.50 2.49 -2.78
N ASP A 312 -26.45 1.54 -3.71
CA ASP A 312 -25.20 1.12 -4.33
C ASP A 312 -24.68 2.20 -5.30
N ARG A 313 -23.35 2.31 -5.41
CA ARG A 313 -22.73 3.20 -6.40
C ARG A 313 -22.94 2.66 -7.82
N ALA A 314 -23.29 3.56 -8.72
CA ALA A 314 -23.29 3.37 -10.16
C ALA A 314 -22.39 4.44 -10.80
N PRO A 315 -21.06 4.35 -10.66
CA PRO A 315 -20.16 5.43 -11.04
C PRO A 315 -20.15 5.68 -12.55
N VAL A 316 -19.84 6.93 -12.90
CA VAL A 316 -19.62 7.39 -14.29
C VAL A 316 -18.13 7.48 -14.51
N ARG A 317 -17.62 7.05 -15.68
CA ARG A 317 -16.19 7.12 -16.00
C ARG A 317 -15.81 8.53 -16.47
N PHE A 318 -14.56 8.90 -16.27
CA PHE A 318 -13.93 10.17 -16.68
C PHE A 318 -14.26 10.59 -18.13
N VAL A 319 -14.39 9.59 -19.01
CA VAL A 319 -14.60 9.75 -20.45
C VAL A 319 -16.07 9.69 -20.88
N ASN A 320 -16.99 9.28 -20.00
CA ASN A 320 -18.41 9.20 -20.35
C ASN A 320 -19.00 10.59 -20.61
N GLY A 321 -19.98 10.67 -21.51
CA GLY A 321 -20.70 11.89 -21.81
C GLY A 321 -21.66 12.30 -20.69
N VAL A 322 -21.68 13.59 -20.34
CA VAL A 322 -22.63 14.23 -19.44
C VAL A 322 -23.28 15.37 -20.20
N ARG A 323 -24.61 15.45 -20.17
CA ARG A 323 -25.34 16.59 -20.73
C ARG A 323 -25.22 17.76 -19.76
N LEU A 324 -24.69 18.88 -20.23
CA LEU A 324 -24.37 20.03 -19.37
C LEU A 324 -24.97 21.32 -19.95
N ARG A 325 -25.87 21.96 -19.20
CA ARG A 325 -26.26 23.34 -19.45
C ARG A 325 -25.23 24.26 -18.81
N GLU A 326 -24.68 25.18 -19.59
CA GLU A 326 -23.62 26.04 -19.05
C GLU A 326 -24.03 26.95 -17.92
N ALA A 327 -25.28 27.39 -17.94
CA ALA A 327 -25.86 28.18 -16.88
C ALA A 327 -25.86 27.44 -15.52
N ALA A 328 -25.72 26.12 -15.50
CA ALA A 328 -25.68 25.34 -14.26
C ALA A 328 -24.32 25.43 -13.55
N ILE A 329 -23.23 25.75 -14.26
CA ILE A 329 -21.91 25.88 -13.63
C ILE A 329 -21.89 27.17 -12.80
N GLY A 330 -21.82 27.03 -11.48
CA GLY A 330 -21.81 28.15 -10.53
C GLY A 330 -23.19 28.75 -10.25
N ALA A 331 -24.27 28.10 -10.68
CA ALA A 331 -25.62 28.48 -10.27
C ALA A 331 -25.81 28.31 -8.76
N ALA A 332 -26.68 29.14 -8.17
CA ALA A 332 -27.05 29.01 -6.76
C ALA A 332 -27.75 27.67 -6.49
N GLU A 333 -28.54 27.18 -7.44
CA GLU A 333 -29.15 25.86 -7.39
C GLU A 333 -28.88 25.12 -8.70
N THR A 334 -28.33 23.92 -8.58
CA THR A 334 -27.99 23.03 -9.71
C THR A 334 -28.75 21.73 -9.56
N HIS A 335 -29.54 21.39 -10.58
CA HIS A 335 -30.23 20.11 -10.67
C HIS A 335 -29.36 19.12 -11.45
N LEU A 336 -29.20 17.92 -10.89
CA LEU A 336 -28.59 16.78 -11.56
C LEU A 336 -29.62 15.67 -11.64
N VAL A 337 -29.96 15.28 -12.86
CA VAL A 337 -30.98 14.26 -13.14
C VAL A 337 -30.32 13.12 -13.89
N ARG A 338 -30.42 11.89 -13.38
CA ARG A 338 -29.92 10.70 -14.06
C ARG A 338 -31.05 9.90 -14.70
N ARG A 339 -31.08 9.90 -16.03
CA ARG A 339 -32.01 9.11 -16.83
C ARG A 339 -31.31 7.87 -17.37
N THR A 340 -32.08 6.92 -17.89
CA THR A 340 -31.52 5.76 -18.60
C THR A 340 -30.77 6.25 -19.84
N PRO A 341 -29.46 5.97 -19.97
CA PRO A 341 -28.72 6.35 -21.17
C PRO A 341 -29.23 5.58 -22.39
N ALA A 342 -29.14 6.20 -23.57
CA ALA A 342 -29.52 5.53 -24.80
C ALA A 342 -28.60 4.31 -25.06
N PRO A 343 -29.14 3.14 -25.44
CA PRO A 343 -28.34 1.96 -25.72
C PRO A 343 -27.26 2.24 -26.77
N GLY A 344 -26.04 1.75 -26.52
CA GLY A 344 -24.92 1.89 -27.46
C GLY A 344 -24.25 3.27 -27.50
N THR A 345 -24.58 4.17 -26.56
CA THR A 345 -23.91 5.47 -26.41
C THR A 345 -22.92 5.47 -25.25
N ASP A 346 -21.91 6.35 -25.31
CA ASP A 346 -20.99 6.60 -24.19
C ASP A 346 -21.56 7.62 -23.17
N GLU A 347 -22.82 8.03 -23.34
CA GLU A 347 -23.51 8.92 -22.41
C GLU A 347 -23.79 8.22 -21.08
N SER A 348 -23.62 8.97 -19.99
CA SER A 348 -23.82 8.50 -18.62
C SER A 348 -25.28 8.52 -18.16
N GLY A 349 -26.15 9.18 -18.93
CA GLY A 349 -27.54 9.47 -18.58
C GLY A 349 -27.72 10.69 -17.67
N TRP A 350 -26.63 11.34 -17.24
CA TRP A 350 -26.71 12.56 -16.42
C TRP A 350 -26.97 13.81 -17.25
N LEU A 351 -27.91 14.62 -16.75
CA LEU A 351 -28.13 16.01 -17.13
C LEU A 351 -27.82 16.91 -15.93
N VAL A 352 -27.00 17.93 -16.15
CA VAL A 352 -26.71 19.00 -15.19
C VAL A 352 -27.33 20.31 -15.72
N THR A 353 -28.26 20.87 -14.96
CA THR A 353 -29.14 21.97 -15.41
C THR A 353 -29.54 22.88 -14.24
N THR A 354 -30.16 24.03 -14.54
CA THR A 354 -30.72 24.97 -13.56
C THR A 354 -32.24 24.80 -13.38
N ALA A 355 -32.89 23.96 -14.19
CA ALA A 355 -34.34 23.80 -14.17
C ALA A 355 -34.72 22.33 -13.89
N PRO A 356 -35.66 22.06 -12.96
CA PRO A 356 -36.07 20.70 -12.62
C PRO A 356 -36.70 19.96 -13.80
N ASP A 357 -37.40 20.67 -14.69
CA ASP A 357 -38.18 20.10 -15.79
C ASP A 357 -37.40 20.04 -17.13
N ASP A 358 -36.10 20.35 -17.14
CA ASP A 358 -35.27 20.28 -18.36
C ASP A 358 -35.08 18.83 -18.82
N ASP A 359 -35.52 18.53 -20.04
CA ASP A 359 -35.38 17.21 -20.65
C ASP A 359 -33.97 16.95 -21.21
N GLY A 360 -33.15 18.00 -21.34
CA GLY A 360 -31.79 17.94 -21.84
C GLY A 360 -31.66 17.60 -23.32
N ALA A 361 -32.74 17.66 -24.12
CA ALA A 361 -32.73 17.24 -25.53
C ALA A 361 -31.65 17.96 -26.34
N ASP A 362 -31.58 19.29 -26.18
CA ASP A 362 -30.61 20.17 -26.86
C ASP A 362 -29.37 20.52 -26.01
N ALA A 363 -29.18 19.86 -24.86
CA ALA A 363 -28.02 20.12 -24.02
C ALA A 363 -26.75 19.54 -24.68
N PRO A 364 -25.63 20.29 -24.74
CA PRO A 364 -24.39 19.75 -25.26
C PRO A 364 -23.89 18.61 -24.37
N VAL A 365 -23.38 17.56 -25.01
CA VAL A 365 -22.72 16.44 -24.32
C VAL A 365 -21.24 16.77 -24.20
N VAL A 366 -20.75 16.82 -22.96
CA VAL A 366 -19.32 16.99 -22.66
C VAL A 366 -18.79 15.76 -21.93
N PRO A 367 -17.51 15.40 -22.07
CA PRO A 367 -16.93 14.36 -21.24
C PRO A 367 -17.02 14.72 -19.76
N ALA A 368 -17.21 13.73 -18.88
CA ALA A 368 -17.42 13.98 -17.46
C ALA A 368 -16.24 14.71 -16.78
N HIS A 369 -15.01 14.58 -17.30
CA HIS A 369 -13.87 15.37 -16.82
C HIS A 369 -14.01 16.88 -16.99
N GLU A 370 -14.80 17.34 -17.97
CA GLU A 370 -15.10 18.77 -18.11
C GLU A 370 -15.94 19.27 -16.93
N LEU A 371 -16.84 18.44 -16.41
CA LEU A 371 -17.57 18.75 -15.18
C LEU A 371 -16.62 18.77 -13.98
N TRP A 372 -15.68 17.82 -13.88
CA TRP A 372 -14.66 17.85 -12.82
C TRP A 372 -13.84 19.14 -12.85
N ARG A 373 -13.37 19.55 -14.04
CA ARG A 373 -12.55 20.77 -14.21
C ARG A 373 -13.27 22.04 -13.76
N ARG A 374 -14.60 22.08 -13.89
CA ARG A 374 -15.39 23.32 -13.77
C ARG A 374 -16.28 23.37 -12.52
N ALA A 375 -16.72 22.22 -12.05
CA ALA A 375 -17.56 22.05 -10.87
C ALA A 375 -17.23 20.71 -10.17
N PRO A 376 -16.02 20.55 -9.62
CA PRO A 376 -15.55 19.27 -9.04
C PRO A 376 -16.45 18.76 -7.90
N HIS A 377 -17.10 19.67 -7.17
CA HIS A 377 -18.02 19.35 -6.09
C HIS A 377 -19.29 18.60 -6.55
N LEU A 378 -19.64 18.67 -7.84
CA LEU A 378 -20.78 17.96 -8.42
C LEU A 378 -20.45 16.51 -8.81
N VAL A 379 -19.19 16.19 -9.07
CA VAL A 379 -18.77 14.88 -9.59
C VAL A 379 -19.09 13.71 -8.66
N PRO A 380 -18.94 13.81 -7.33
CA PRO A 380 -19.34 12.74 -6.42
C PRO A 380 -20.81 12.32 -6.56
N LEU A 381 -21.69 13.24 -6.97
CA LEU A 381 -23.12 12.97 -7.18
C LEU A 381 -23.38 12.08 -8.40
N LEU A 382 -22.47 12.06 -9.37
CA LEU A 382 -22.60 11.23 -10.57
C LEU A 382 -22.56 9.73 -10.26
N ALA A 383 -22.13 9.35 -9.05
CA ALA A 383 -22.13 7.97 -8.59
C ALA A 383 -23.51 7.42 -8.22
N LEU A 384 -24.56 8.24 -8.19
CA LEU A 384 -25.93 7.81 -7.87
C LEU A 384 -26.61 7.11 -9.06
N PRO A 385 -27.41 6.06 -8.85
CA PRO A 385 -27.99 5.26 -9.92
C PRO A 385 -29.04 6.01 -10.76
N VAL A 386 -29.46 5.38 -11.86
CA VAL A 386 -30.52 5.91 -12.73
C VAL A 386 -31.81 6.11 -11.93
N GLY A 387 -32.54 7.19 -12.21
CA GLY A 387 -33.76 7.59 -11.51
C GLY A 387 -33.53 8.60 -10.38
N PHE A 388 -32.29 8.99 -10.12
CA PHE A 388 -32.00 10.04 -9.15
C PHE A 388 -32.19 11.44 -9.73
N HIS A 389 -32.88 12.29 -8.98
CA HIS A 389 -32.86 13.74 -9.13
C HIS A 389 -32.30 14.36 -7.85
N VAL A 390 -31.12 14.95 -7.94
CA VAL A 390 -30.49 15.66 -6.83
C VAL A 390 -30.35 17.13 -7.15
N VAL A 391 -30.43 17.94 -6.11
CA VAL A 391 -30.24 19.37 -6.17
C VAL A 391 -29.07 19.74 -5.28
N ALA A 392 -28.07 20.37 -5.89
CA ALA A 392 -26.90 20.91 -5.24
C ALA A 392 -27.02 22.44 -5.16
N GLY A 393 -26.88 23.00 -3.96
CA GLY A 393 -26.88 24.45 -3.72
C GLY A 393 -26.17 24.79 -2.41
N PRO A 394 -26.03 26.07 -2.05
CA PRO A 394 -25.42 26.45 -0.78
C PRO A 394 -26.30 26.02 0.40
N ASP A 395 -25.69 25.51 1.45
CA ASP A 395 -26.31 25.39 2.77
C ASP A 395 -26.10 26.67 3.59
N GLU A 396 -26.74 26.72 4.76
CA GLU A 396 -26.66 27.87 5.68
C GLU A 396 -25.22 28.16 6.20
N GLY A 397 -24.28 27.24 5.99
CA GLY A 397 -22.86 27.37 6.35
C GLY A 397 -21.92 27.64 5.16
N GLY A 398 -22.43 27.78 3.94
CA GLY A 398 -21.63 27.99 2.73
C GLY A 398 -21.02 26.71 2.13
N THR A 399 -21.40 25.52 2.60
CA THR A 399 -21.09 24.22 1.99
C THR A 399 -22.19 23.78 1.00
N VAL A 400 -21.94 22.76 0.17
CA VAL A 400 -22.93 22.31 -0.82
C VAL A 400 -23.98 21.40 -0.14
N ALA A 401 -25.18 21.93 0.11
CA ALA A 401 -26.36 21.14 0.45
C ALA A 401 -26.78 20.30 -0.76
N VAL A 402 -27.01 19.02 -0.51
CA VAL A 402 -27.57 18.09 -1.48
C VAL A 402 -28.90 17.59 -0.96
N ARG A 403 -29.99 17.88 -1.70
CA ARG A 403 -31.33 17.34 -1.43
C ARG A 403 -31.74 16.42 -2.59
N VAL A 404 -32.36 15.29 -2.25
CA VAL A 404 -32.96 14.41 -3.26
C VAL A 404 -34.39 14.86 -3.47
N VAL A 405 -34.73 15.14 -4.72
CA VAL A 405 -36.08 15.52 -5.15
C VAL A 405 -36.87 14.27 -5.54
N GLU A 406 -36.21 13.30 -6.17
CA GLU A 406 -36.82 12.04 -6.59
C GLU A 406 -35.85 10.86 -6.41
N ARG A 407 -36.39 9.72 -5.95
CA ARG A 407 -35.69 8.43 -5.85
C ARG A 407 -36.36 7.41 -6.77
N PRO A 408 -35.61 6.47 -7.36
CA PRO A 408 -36.22 5.34 -8.03
C PRO A 408 -37.11 4.56 -7.06
N ALA A 409 -38.28 4.12 -7.52
CA ALA A 409 -39.08 3.15 -6.77
C ALA A 409 -38.25 1.87 -6.59
N THR A 410 -38.01 1.49 -5.33
CA THR A 410 -37.25 0.28 -4.96
C THR A 410 -37.92 -1.00 -5.39
#